data_AF-A0A6A4KH05-F1
#
_entry.id   AF-A0A6A4KH05-F1
#
_cell.length_a   1.000
_cell.length_b   1.000
_cell.length_c   1.000
_cell.angle_alpha   90.00
_cell.angle_beta   90.00
_cell.angle_gamma   90.00
#
_symmetry.space_group_name_H-M   'P 1'
#
loop_
_entity.id
_entity.type
_entity.pdbx_description
1 polymer ?
#
loop_
_entity_poly.entity_id
_entity_poly.type
_entity_poly.pdbx_seq_one_letter_code
_entity_poly.pdbx_strand_id
1 'polypeptide(L)'
;MRMALYWLVQGCQPGDSLLFHYSGHGSRQRNFSGDEVDGYDETLCPLDFETQGMIVDDEINATIVRPLPHGVKLHAIIDACHSGTVLDLPFLCRMNRSGQYVWEDHSPRSGIWKGTNGGEVISFSGCDDDQTSADTAALSKITSTGAMTFCFIQAIERGQGTTYGSVLNSMRSAIRSVGSGDDLGGGVVTSLLTMLMTGGSAGGGLRQEPQLTACQPFDVYAKPFSL
;
A
#
# COMPACT_ATOMS: atom_id res chain seq x y z
N MET A 1 15.03 10.16 -5.80
CA MET A 1 13.60 9.80 -5.66
C MET A 1 12.69 11.03 -5.74
N ARG A 2 12.87 12.05 -4.88
CA ARG A 2 12.06 13.28 -4.84
C ARG A 2 11.78 13.92 -6.21
N MET A 3 12.82 14.14 -7.02
CA MET A 3 12.66 14.71 -8.37
C MET A 3 11.77 13.85 -9.29
N ALA A 4 11.78 12.52 -9.15
CA ALA A 4 10.96 11.63 -9.95
C ALA A 4 9.48 11.70 -9.53
N LEU A 5 9.19 11.91 -8.24
CA LEU A 5 7.84 12.17 -7.75
C LEU A 5 7.27 13.47 -8.35
N TYR A 6 8.06 14.54 -8.35
CA TYR A 6 7.68 15.79 -9.02
C TYR A 6 7.44 15.59 -10.52
N TRP A 7 8.35 14.88 -11.20
CA TRP A 7 8.23 14.59 -12.62
C TRP A 7 6.96 13.79 -12.94
N LEU A 8 6.57 12.82 -12.09
CA LEU A 8 5.42 11.95 -12.30
C LEU A 8 4.11 12.73 -12.49
N VAL A 9 3.92 13.82 -11.74
CA VAL A 9 2.70 14.65 -11.79
C VAL A 9 2.86 15.91 -12.64
N GLN A 10 4.04 16.14 -13.21
CA GLN A 10 4.33 17.37 -13.92
C GLN A 10 3.57 17.42 -15.25
N GLY A 11 2.66 18.38 -15.38
CA GLY A 11 1.97 18.66 -16.64
C GLY A 11 0.79 17.75 -16.95
N CYS A 12 0.35 16.92 -15.98
CA CYS A 12 -0.78 16.01 -16.17
C CYS A 12 -2.05 16.74 -16.62
N GLN A 13 -2.78 16.10 -17.53
CA GLN A 13 -4.02 16.57 -18.13
C GLN A 13 -5.17 15.61 -17.82
N PRO A 14 -6.42 16.09 -17.83
CA PRO A 14 -7.58 15.21 -17.65
C PRO A 14 -7.55 14.03 -18.63
N GLY A 15 -7.69 12.81 -18.12
CA GLY A 15 -7.58 11.56 -18.87
C GLY A 15 -6.26 10.82 -18.67
N ASP A 16 -5.23 11.47 -18.11
CA ASP A 16 -3.97 10.80 -17.78
C ASP A 16 -4.16 9.77 -16.65
N SER A 17 -3.43 8.66 -16.76
CA SER A 17 -3.37 7.61 -15.75
C SER A 17 -1.93 7.34 -15.36
N LEU A 18 -1.63 7.52 -14.08
CA LEU A 18 -0.31 7.49 -13.50
C LEU A 18 -0.17 6.25 -12.61
N LEU A 19 1.02 5.66 -12.58
CA LEU A 19 1.37 4.55 -11.69
C LEU A 19 2.61 4.91 -10.88
N PHE A 20 2.49 4.85 -9.55
CA PHE A 20 3.60 4.91 -8.61
C PHE A 20 3.79 3.55 -7.93
N HIS A 21 4.87 2.85 -8.26
CA HIS A 21 5.24 1.60 -7.58
C HIS A 21 6.47 1.83 -6.71
N TYR A 22 6.40 1.38 -5.46
CA TYR A 22 7.54 1.37 -4.56
C TYR A 22 7.64 -0.01 -3.89
N SER A 23 8.82 -0.61 -3.92
CA SER A 23 9.16 -1.81 -3.17
C SER A 23 10.48 -1.57 -2.45
N GLY A 24 10.49 -1.69 -1.13
CA GLY A 24 11.67 -1.38 -0.34
C GLY A 24 11.36 -1.23 1.14
N HIS A 25 12.27 -0.57 1.86
CA HIS A 25 12.08 -0.33 3.29
C HIS A 25 11.12 0.83 3.55
N GLY A 26 10.10 0.53 4.35
CA GLY A 26 9.31 1.54 5.02
C GLY A 26 9.72 1.61 6.50
N SER A 27 9.62 2.79 7.09
CA SER A 27 9.89 3.03 8.50
C SER A 27 8.85 4.00 9.07
N ARG A 28 8.93 4.29 10.37
CA ARG A 28 8.10 5.30 11.03
C ARG A 28 8.97 6.33 11.71
N GLN A 29 8.54 7.58 11.64
CA GLN A 29 9.12 8.69 12.39
C GLN A 29 8.07 9.23 13.35
N ARG A 30 8.50 9.75 14.51
CA ARG A 30 7.56 10.37 15.45
C ARG A 30 6.98 11.63 14.81
N ASN A 31 5.66 11.71 14.73
CA ASN A 31 4.95 12.87 14.24
C ASN A 31 4.95 13.97 15.32
N PHE A 32 5.32 15.20 14.94
CA PHE A 32 5.30 16.37 15.82
C PHE A 32 4.21 17.40 15.46
N SER A 33 3.56 17.28 14.31
CA SER A 33 2.40 18.09 13.88
C SER A 33 1.10 17.64 14.52
N GLY A 34 0.99 16.37 14.91
CA GLY A 34 -0.18 15.79 15.57
C GLY A 34 -1.36 15.56 14.62
N ASP A 35 -1.10 15.40 13.34
CA ASP A 35 -2.08 15.06 12.32
C ASP A 35 -2.29 13.55 12.13
N GLU A 36 -1.31 12.72 12.49
CA GLU A 36 -1.49 11.27 12.48
C GLU A 36 -2.21 10.73 13.72
N VAL A 37 -3.12 9.78 13.52
CA VAL A 37 -3.96 9.20 14.59
C VAL A 37 -3.14 8.38 15.58
N ASP A 38 -2.11 7.68 15.10
CA ASP A 38 -1.22 6.87 15.94
C ASP A 38 0.01 7.65 16.45
N GLY A 39 0.19 8.89 15.98
CA GLY A 39 1.29 9.78 16.37
C GLY A 39 2.62 9.50 15.68
N TYR A 40 2.63 8.76 14.58
CA TYR A 40 3.82 8.49 13.78
C TYR A 40 3.56 8.77 12.29
N ASP A 41 4.53 9.37 11.62
CA ASP A 41 4.53 9.53 10.17
C ASP A 41 5.13 8.26 9.54
N GLU A 42 4.47 7.74 8.52
CA GLU A 42 5.01 6.70 7.66
C GLU A 42 6.08 7.27 6.74
N THR A 43 7.11 6.46 6.46
CA THR A 43 8.25 6.92 5.68
C THR A 43 8.71 5.88 4.68
N LEU A 44 9.14 6.35 3.50
CA LEU A 44 9.94 5.56 2.56
C LEU A 44 11.41 5.80 2.84
N CYS A 45 12.22 4.74 2.73
CA CYS A 45 13.68 4.82 2.89
C CYS A 45 14.36 4.73 1.53
N PRO A 46 14.81 5.86 0.93
CA PRO A 46 15.72 5.86 -0.21
C PRO A 46 17.05 5.19 0.13
N LEU A 47 17.85 4.85 -0.90
CA LEU A 47 19.18 4.26 -0.70
C LEU A 47 20.11 5.16 0.13
N ASP A 48 19.98 6.48 -0.01
CA ASP A 48 20.80 7.50 0.63
C ASP A 48 20.18 8.06 1.93
N PHE A 49 19.20 7.37 2.51
CA PHE A 49 18.44 7.86 3.69
C PHE A 49 19.32 8.19 4.90
N GLU A 50 20.47 7.52 5.07
CA GLU A 50 21.41 7.82 6.17
C GLU A 50 22.01 9.23 6.06
N THR A 51 22.12 9.76 4.84
CA THR A 51 22.71 11.08 4.56
C THR A 51 21.70 12.13 4.15
N GLN A 52 20.60 11.74 3.51
CA GLN A 52 19.56 12.64 2.96
C GLN A 52 18.21 12.52 3.68
N GLY A 53 18.12 11.66 4.69
CA GLY A 53 16.90 11.39 5.43
C GLY A 53 15.91 10.51 4.68
N MET A 54 14.90 10.05 5.41
CA MET A 54 13.75 9.34 4.85
C MET A 54 12.81 10.33 4.14
N ILE A 55 11.83 9.81 3.41
CA ILE A 55 10.76 10.62 2.78
C ILE A 55 9.47 10.33 3.54
N VAL A 56 8.95 11.33 4.24
CA VAL A 56 7.70 11.22 5.00
C VAL A 56 6.48 11.23 4.07
N ASP A 57 5.44 10.50 4.44
CA ASP A 57 4.12 10.45 3.80
C ASP A 57 3.54 11.83 3.47
N ASP A 58 3.72 12.80 4.36
CA ASP A 58 3.26 14.17 4.22
C ASP A 58 3.94 14.88 3.02
N GLU A 59 5.24 14.59 2.81
CA GLU A 59 6.02 15.04 1.65
C GLU A 59 5.53 14.36 0.37
N ILE A 60 5.23 13.05 0.43
CA ILE A 60 4.71 12.28 -0.69
C ILE A 60 3.34 12.82 -1.10
N ASN A 61 2.42 12.98 -0.14
CA ASN A 61 1.08 13.52 -0.34
C ASN A 61 1.15 14.92 -0.96
N ALA A 62 1.97 15.81 -0.41
CA ALA A 62 2.16 17.15 -0.95
C ALA A 62 2.73 17.15 -2.38
N THR A 63 3.53 16.15 -2.74
CA THR A 63 4.18 16.08 -4.06
C THR A 63 3.30 15.43 -5.13
N ILE A 64 2.60 14.32 -4.83
CA ILE A 64 1.90 13.53 -5.86
C ILE A 64 0.39 13.37 -5.65
N VAL A 65 -0.15 13.69 -4.47
CA VAL A 65 -1.59 13.57 -4.17
C VAL A 65 -2.29 14.93 -4.25
N ARG A 66 -1.86 15.90 -3.42
CA ARG A 66 -2.48 17.24 -3.36
C ARG A 66 -2.53 17.96 -4.72
N PRO A 67 -1.47 17.95 -5.56
CA PRO A 67 -1.50 18.70 -6.81
C PRO A 67 -2.31 18.01 -7.92
N LEU A 68 -2.77 16.78 -7.73
CA LEU A 68 -3.37 15.98 -8.80
C LEU A 68 -4.68 16.61 -9.31
N PRO A 69 -4.75 17.05 -10.58
CA PRO A 69 -5.89 17.82 -11.07
C PRO A 69 -7.06 16.93 -11.48
N HIS A 70 -8.23 17.55 -11.62
CA HIS A 70 -9.46 16.87 -12.02
C HIS A 70 -9.30 16.03 -13.30
N GLY A 71 -9.79 14.79 -13.24
CA GLY A 71 -9.77 13.84 -14.35
C GLY A 71 -8.45 13.08 -14.53
N VAL A 72 -7.42 13.35 -13.73
CA VAL A 72 -6.21 12.52 -13.66
C VAL A 72 -6.41 11.42 -12.63
N LYS A 73 -5.92 10.22 -12.93
CA LYS A 73 -5.90 9.09 -12.01
C LYS A 73 -4.48 8.72 -11.63
N LEU A 74 -4.23 8.45 -10.36
CA LEU A 74 -2.97 7.92 -9.85
C LEU A 74 -3.25 6.65 -9.07
N HIS A 75 -2.64 5.55 -9.50
CA HIS A 75 -2.55 4.34 -8.70
C HIS A 75 -1.21 4.25 -8.05
N ALA A 76 -1.21 3.90 -6.77
CA ALA A 76 -0.02 3.52 -6.06
C ALA A 76 -0.03 2.04 -5.70
N ILE A 77 1.10 1.38 -5.82
CA ILE A 77 1.33 0.01 -5.36
C ILE A 77 2.56 0.05 -4.47
N ILE A 78 2.36 -0.18 -3.18
CA ILE A 78 3.40 0.00 -2.16
C ILE A 78 3.67 -1.33 -1.47
N ASP A 79 4.90 -1.79 -1.58
CA ASP A 79 5.40 -3.03 -1.04
C ASP A 79 6.51 -2.73 -0.03
N ALA A 80 6.07 -2.23 1.12
CA ALA A 80 6.93 -1.81 2.23
C ALA A 80 6.22 -2.02 3.57
N CYS A 81 6.97 -2.29 4.65
CA CYS A 81 6.39 -2.34 6.00
C CYS A 81 5.94 -0.95 6.46
N HIS A 82 4.87 -0.91 7.27
CA HIS A 82 4.32 0.34 7.78
C HIS A 82 3.97 1.31 6.64
N SER A 83 3.32 0.83 5.56
CA SER A 83 3.06 1.66 4.38
C SER A 83 1.58 1.80 4.02
N GLY A 84 0.68 1.28 4.88
CA GLY A 84 -0.77 1.34 4.74
C GLY A 84 -1.27 2.74 4.34
N THR A 85 -0.64 3.76 4.92
CA THR A 85 -0.97 5.18 4.88
C THR A 85 0.13 6.03 4.23
N VAL A 86 1.07 5.46 3.46
CA VAL A 86 2.24 6.22 2.95
C VAL A 86 1.92 7.38 1.98
N LEU A 87 0.70 7.40 1.43
CA LEU A 87 0.19 8.51 0.62
C LEU A 87 -0.72 9.44 1.40
N ASP A 88 -0.94 9.15 2.67
CA ASP A 88 -1.79 9.91 3.60
C ASP A 88 -3.17 10.17 2.99
N LEU A 89 -3.83 9.07 2.64
CA LEU A 89 -5.15 9.09 2.01
C LEU A 89 -6.22 8.95 3.09
N PRO A 90 -7.28 9.78 3.05
CA PRO A 90 -8.26 9.88 4.14
C PRO A 90 -9.16 8.65 4.29
N PHE A 91 -9.30 7.79 3.28
CA PHE A 91 -10.20 6.64 3.36
C PHE A 91 -9.44 5.32 3.29
N LEU A 92 -9.61 4.49 4.31
CA LEU A 92 -9.08 3.13 4.39
C LEU A 92 -10.18 2.11 4.17
N CYS A 93 -10.02 1.24 3.18
CA CYS A 93 -10.93 0.14 2.92
C CYS A 93 -10.46 -1.12 3.67
N ARG A 94 -11.26 -1.54 4.65
CA ARG A 94 -11.03 -2.77 5.43
C ARG A 94 -12.12 -3.79 5.21
N MET A 95 -11.75 -5.06 5.33
CA MET A 95 -12.71 -6.16 5.35
C MET A 95 -13.29 -6.29 6.76
N ASN A 96 -14.61 -6.15 6.89
CA ASN A 96 -15.29 -6.34 8.15
C ASN A 96 -15.43 -7.84 8.52
N ARG A 97 -15.93 -8.14 9.72
CA ARG A 97 -16.10 -9.53 10.20
C ARG A 97 -17.05 -10.37 9.36
N SER A 98 -17.96 -9.74 8.61
CA SER A 98 -18.86 -10.41 7.67
C SER A 98 -18.23 -10.66 6.29
N GLY A 99 -16.96 -10.30 6.08
CA GLY A 99 -16.26 -10.50 4.81
C GLY A 99 -16.60 -9.47 3.73
N GLN A 100 -17.10 -8.30 4.12
CA GLN A 100 -17.42 -7.20 3.20
C GLN A 100 -16.42 -6.07 3.36
N TYR A 101 -16.00 -5.48 2.25
CA TYR A 101 -15.18 -4.27 2.26
C TYR A 101 -16.00 -3.06 2.66
N VAL A 102 -15.50 -2.32 3.65
CA VAL A 102 -16.08 -1.09 4.17
C VAL A 102 -15.02 0.00 4.22
N TRP A 103 -15.41 1.23 3.93
CA TRP A 103 -14.53 2.39 4.04
C TRP A 103 -14.62 2.98 5.43
N GLU A 104 -13.46 3.20 6.04
CA GLU A 104 -13.27 3.93 7.28
C GLU A 104 -12.70 5.31 6.93
N ASP A 105 -13.25 6.37 7.54
CA ASP A 105 -12.73 7.73 7.43
C ASP A 105 -11.63 7.93 8.48
N HIS A 106 -10.41 8.12 8.00
CA HIS A 106 -9.19 8.35 8.77
C HIS A 106 -8.71 9.79 8.61
N SER A 107 -9.56 10.70 8.12
CA SER A 107 -9.23 12.12 8.03
C SER A 107 -8.78 12.66 9.40
N PRO A 108 -7.71 13.48 9.44
CA PRO A 108 -7.14 13.93 10.69
C PRO A 108 -8.12 14.85 11.42
N ARG A 109 -8.25 14.67 12.75
CA ARG A 109 -9.12 15.52 13.59
C ARG A 109 -8.72 16.99 13.60
N SER A 110 -7.48 17.29 13.23
CA SER A 110 -6.95 18.64 13.05
C SER A 110 -7.64 19.42 11.92
N GLY A 111 -8.31 18.71 10.99
CA GLY A 111 -8.91 19.29 9.79
C GLY A 111 -7.92 19.63 8.69
N ILE A 112 -6.67 19.15 8.79
CA ILE A 112 -5.68 19.29 7.72
C ILE A 112 -6.16 18.54 6.49
N TRP A 113 -6.12 19.21 5.33
CA TRP A 113 -6.55 18.63 4.07
C TRP A 113 -5.47 17.72 3.48
N LYS A 114 -5.79 16.43 3.33
CA LYS A 114 -4.92 15.39 2.74
C LYS A 114 -5.43 14.85 1.39
N GLY A 115 -6.47 15.47 0.84
CA GLY A 115 -7.08 15.06 -0.43
C GLY A 115 -6.40 15.65 -1.68
N THR A 116 -7.01 15.41 -2.84
CA THR A 116 -6.48 15.82 -4.17
C THR A 116 -7.06 17.15 -4.64
N ASN A 117 -6.50 17.72 -5.72
CA ASN A 117 -7.07 18.87 -6.44
C ASN A 117 -8.08 18.43 -7.52
N GLY A 118 -8.94 17.47 -7.17
CA GLY A 118 -9.98 16.91 -8.04
C GLY A 118 -9.60 15.64 -8.78
N GLY A 119 -8.32 15.24 -8.78
CA GLY A 119 -7.88 13.95 -9.30
C GLY A 119 -8.30 12.76 -8.43
N GLU A 120 -8.13 11.55 -8.95
CA GLU A 120 -8.42 10.31 -8.25
C GLU A 120 -7.13 9.60 -7.84
N VAL A 121 -6.96 9.31 -6.56
CA VAL A 121 -5.81 8.55 -6.04
C VAL A 121 -6.30 7.30 -5.33
N ILE A 122 -5.73 6.16 -5.69
CA ILE A 122 -6.02 4.86 -5.08
C ILE A 122 -4.71 4.12 -4.85
N SER A 123 -4.51 3.58 -3.64
CA SER A 123 -3.30 2.87 -3.26
C SER A 123 -3.58 1.45 -2.81
N PHE A 124 -2.77 0.50 -3.29
CA PHE A 124 -2.67 -0.85 -2.75
C PHE A 124 -1.40 -0.96 -1.92
N SER A 125 -1.51 -1.43 -0.68
CA SER A 125 -0.38 -1.57 0.25
C SER A 125 -0.49 -2.83 1.10
N GLY A 126 0.62 -3.29 1.67
CA GLY A 126 0.68 -4.41 2.61
C GLY A 126 0.82 -3.93 4.05
N CYS A 127 0.06 -4.52 4.97
CA CYS A 127 0.22 -4.31 6.41
C CYS A 127 0.43 -5.64 7.11
N ASP A 128 1.30 -5.66 8.12
CA ASP A 128 1.40 -6.79 9.07
C ASP A 128 0.49 -6.55 10.27
N ASP A 129 -0.15 -7.62 10.74
CA ASP A 129 -1.14 -7.57 11.84
C ASP A 129 -0.50 -7.30 13.23
N ASP A 130 0.81 -7.54 13.38
CA ASP A 130 1.51 -7.59 14.69
C ASP A 130 2.62 -6.52 14.85
N GLN A 131 2.47 -5.35 14.24
CA GLN A 131 3.47 -4.28 14.33
C GLN A 131 3.55 -3.63 15.74
N THR A 132 4.24 -4.29 16.66
CA THR A 132 4.63 -3.74 17.96
C THR A 132 5.95 -2.99 17.82
N SER A 133 6.01 -1.75 18.31
CA SER A 133 7.09 -0.77 18.09
C SER A 133 8.50 -1.21 18.53
N ALA A 134 8.61 -2.24 19.36
CA ALA A 134 9.89 -2.77 19.85
C ALA A 134 10.61 -3.65 18.81
N ASP A 135 9.87 -4.18 17.85
CA ASP A 135 10.36 -5.19 16.91
C ASP A 135 10.89 -4.61 15.59
N THR A 136 10.65 -3.31 15.32
CA THR A 136 11.00 -2.63 14.07
C THR A 136 12.51 -2.70 13.73
N ALA A 137 13.39 -2.70 14.75
CA ALA A 137 14.84 -2.76 14.54
C ALA A 137 15.36 -4.16 14.16
N ALA A 138 14.63 -5.23 14.53
CA ALA A 138 15.01 -6.61 14.24
C ALA A 138 14.24 -7.18 13.03
N LEU A 139 12.96 -6.81 12.87
CA LEU A 139 12.11 -7.26 11.76
C LEU A 139 12.37 -6.53 10.44
N SER A 140 12.90 -5.30 10.45
CA SER A 140 13.34 -4.64 9.20
C SER A 140 14.42 -5.41 8.44
N LYS A 141 15.16 -6.32 9.12
CA LYS A 141 16.13 -7.22 8.47
C LYS A 141 15.50 -8.47 7.84
N ILE A 142 14.27 -8.80 8.20
CA ILE A 142 13.53 -9.98 7.70
C ILE A 142 12.25 -9.47 7.04
N THR A 143 12.36 -8.46 6.18
CA THR A 143 11.20 -7.93 5.49
C THR A 143 10.93 -8.76 4.24
N SER A 144 9.78 -9.43 4.20
CA SER A 144 9.21 -10.04 3.00
C SER A 144 8.75 -8.97 1.99
N THR A 145 9.64 -8.13 1.47
CA THR A 145 9.28 -7.21 0.39
C THR A 145 9.05 -7.99 -0.89
N GLY A 146 7.97 -7.72 -1.61
CA GLY A 146 7.64 -8.32 -2.90
C GLY A 146 6.38 -9.18 -2.88
N ALA A 147 5.88 -9.58 -1.71
CA ALA A 147 4.68 -10.42 -1.60
C ALA A 147 3.43 -9.69 -2.11
N MET A 148 3.30 -8.41 -1.80
CA MET A 148 2.17 -7.58 -2.25
C MET A 148 2.19 -7.37 -3.75
N THR A 149 3.35 -7.01 -4.30
CA THR A 149 3.58 -6.84 -5.73
C THR A 149 3.27 -8.13 -6.48
N PHE A 150 3.77 -9.27 -5.98
CA PHE A 150 3.52 -10.58 -6.58
C PHE A 150 2.04 -10.93 -6.59
N CYS A 151 1.35 -10.81 -5.45
CA CYS A 151 -0.08 -11.11 -5.35
C CYS A 151 -0.93 -10.21 -6.25
N PHE A 152 -0.55 -8.93 -6.37
CA PHE A 152 -1.20 -8.00 -7.27
C PHE A 152 -1.05 -8.43 -8.74
N ILE A 153 0.18 -8.66 -9.20
CA ILE A 153 0.47 -9.11 -10.58
C ILE A 153 -0.29 -10.40 -10.88
N GLN A 154 -0.23 -11.36 -9.96
CA GLN A 154 -0.92 -12.63 -10.10
C GLN A 154 -2.45 -12.49 -10.21
N ALA A 155 -3.05 -11.56 -9.46
CA ALA A 155 -4.48 -11.28 -9.57
C ALA A 155 -4.84 -10.74 -10.97
N ILE A 156 -4.04 -9.81 -11.50
CA ILE A 156 -4.25 -9.23 -12.83
C ILE A 156 -4.05 -10.29 -13.93
N GLU A 157 -2.95 -11.05 -13.90
CA GLU A 157 -2.64 -12.06 -14.91
C GLU A 157 -3.66 -13.21 -14.95
N ARG A 158 -4.29 -13.53 -13.82
CA ARG A 158 -5.36 -14.54 -13.72
C ARG A 158 -6.75 -14.00 -14.12
N GLY A 159 -6.82 -12.77 -14.63
CA GLY A 159 -8.08 -12.15 -15.04
C GLY A 159 -8.99 -11.76 -13.86
N GLN A 160 -8.46 -11.63 -12.65
CA GLN A 160 -9.21 -11.17 -11.47
C GLN A 160 -9.26 -9.63 -11.37
N GLY A 161 -8.82 -8.92 -12.40
CA GLY A 161 -8.84 -7.45 -12.50
C GLY A 161 -10.18 -6.86 -12.96
N THR A 162 -11.32 -7.51 -12.68
CA THR A 162 -12.63 -6.97 -13.09
C THR A 162 -13.04 -5.77 -12.24
N THR A 163 -12.84 -5.84 -10.92
CA THR A 163 -13.14 -4.76 -9.97
C THR A 163 -12.06 -4.65 -8.90
N TYR A 164 -12.03 -3.55 -8.14
CA TYR A 164 -11.08 -3.41 -7.03
C TYR A 164 -11.28 -4.50 -5.97
N GLY A 165 -12.53 -4.86 -5.70
CA GLY A 165 -12.89 -5.92 -4.76
C GLY A 165 -12.43 -7.31 -5.23
N SER A 166 -12.47 -7.60 -6.53
CA SER A 166 -11.97 -8.88 -7.06
C SER A 166 -10.44 -8.97 -6.98
N VAL A 167 -9.74 -7.87 -7.25
CA VAL A 167 -8.28 -7.79 -7.06
C VAL A 167 -7.93 -8.03 -5.60
N LEU A 168 -8.56 -7.32 -4.65
CA LEU A 168 -8.31 -7.50 -3.23
C LEU A 168 -8.61 -8.91 -2.74
N ASN A 169 -9.73 -9.51 -3.17
CA ASN A 169 -10.07 -10.88 -2.82
C ASN A 169 -9.03 -11.88 -3.36
N SER A 170 -8.60 -11.73 -4.61
CA SER A 170 -7.57 -12.58 -5.20
C SER A 170 -6.24 -12.48 -4.45
N MET A 171 -5.84 -11.26 -4.09
CA MET A 171 -4.62 -11.03 -3.30
C MET A 171 -4.73 -11.67 -1.91
N ARG A 172 -5.85 -11.48 -1.20
CA ARG A 172 -6.09 -12.12 0.11
C ARG A 172 -6.07 -13.64 0.02
N SER A 173 -6.69 -14.22 -1.00
CA SER A 173 -6.68 -15.67 -1.23
C SER A 173 -5.28 -16.20 -1.49
N ALA A 174 -4.48 -15.51 -2.29
CA ALA A 174 -3.08 -15.89 -2.54
C ALA A 174 -2.25 -15.88 -1.25
N ILE A 175 -2.37 -14.83 -0.44
CA ILE A 175 -1.62 -14.71 0.82
C ILE A 175 -2.06 -15.77 1.84
N ARG A 176 -3.37 -16.00 1.99
CA ARG A 176 -3.91 -17.03 2.91
C ARG A 176 -3.50 -18.44 2.52
N SER A 177 -3.40 -18.75 1.22
CA SER A 177 -2.99 -20.08 0.75
C SER A 177 -1.59 -20.48 1.22
N VAL A 178 -0.70 -19.51 1.47
CA VAL A 178 0.63 -19.75 2.01
C VAL A 178 0.60 -20.04 3.51
N GLY A 179 -0.27 -19.37 4.27
CA GLY A 179 -0.36 -19.50 5.72
C GLY A 179 -1.06 -20.77 6.22
N SER A 180 -1.88 -21.42 5.38
CA SER A 180 -2.68 -22.58 5.80
C SER A 180 -1.99 -23.94 5.64
N GLY A 181 -0.80 -24.01 5.03
CA GLY A 181 -0.10 -25.29 4.81
C GLY A 181 -0.90 -26.31 4.00
N ASP A 182 -1.96 -25.88 3.31
CA ASP A 182 -2.86 -26.75 2.58
C ASP A 182 -2.26 -27.00 1.19
N ASP A 183 -1.73 -28.21 1.04
CA ASP A 183 -1.04 -28.76 -0.13
C ASP A 183 -2.02 -28.96 -1.29
N LEU A 184 -2.36 -27.88 -1.99
CA LEU A 184 -3.11 -27.93 -3.25
C LEU A 184 -2.22 -27.44 -4.40
N GLY A 185 -1.44 -28.37 -4.93
CA GLY A 185 -0.89 -28.29 -6.29
C GLY A 185 0.38 -27.47 -6.41
N GLY A 186 1.49 -28.05 -5.93
CA GLY A 186 2.84 -27.50 -6.01
C GLY A 186 3.22 -26.97 -7.40
N GLY A 187 3.38 -25.65 -7.47
CA GLY A 187 4.05 -24.94 -8.55
C GLY A 187 5.10 -23.98 -7.97
N VAL A 188 6.11 -23.64 -8.78
CA VAL A 188 7.18 -22.67 -8.46
C VAL A 188 6.64 -21.37 -7.85
N VAL A 189 5.43 -20.98 -8.24
CA VAL A 189 4.66 -19.81 -7.78
C VAL A 189 4.41 -19.83 -6.27
N THR A 190 3.92 -20.94 -5.71
CA THR A 190 3.69 -21.06 -4.26
C THR A 190 5.02 -21.05 -3.53
N SER A 191 6.07 -21.67 -4.09
CA SER A 191 7.40 -21.68 -3.49
C SER A 191 8.04 -20.29 -3.44
N LEU A 192 7.84 -19.45 -4.45
CA LEU A 192 8.35 -18.08 -4.47
C LEU A 192 7.57 -17.18 -3.51
N LEU A 193 6.24 -17.27 -3.48
CA LEU A 193 5.44 -16.49 -2.54
C LEU A 193 5.74 -16.90 -1.09
N THR A 194 5.90 -18.20 -0.82
CA THR A 194 6.38 -18.68 0.48
C THR A 194 7.76 -18.12 0.79
N MET A 195 8.71 -18.16 -0.15
CA MET A 195 10.06 -17.60 0.05
C MET A 195 10.01 -16.11 0.39
N LEU A 196 9.19 -15.33 -0.33
CA LEU A 196 8.98 -13.92 -0.05
C LEU A 196 8.46 -13.80 1.38
N MET A 197 7.29 -14.38 1.67
CA MET A 197 6.58 -14.26 2.96
C MET A 197 7.35 -14.72 4.19
N THR A 198 8.23 -15.70 4.05
CA THR A 198 8.99 -16.27 5.18
C THR A 198 10.44 -15.79 5.23
N GLY A 199 10.86 -14.91 4.31
CA GLY A 199 12.26 -14.45 4.21
C GLY A 199 13.24 -15.62 4.04
N GLY A 200 12.79 -16.74 3.44
CA GLY A 200 13.58 -17.96 3.28
C GLY A 200 13.78 -18.80 4.56
N SER A 201 13.16 -18.45 5.69
CA SER A 201 13.24 -19.21 6.95
C SER A 201 11.99 -20.06 7.17
N ALA A 202 12.16 -21.33 7.56
CA ALA A 202 11.06 -22.30 7.70
C ALA A 202 10.19 -22.14 8.98
N GLY A 203 10.21 -20.98 9.63
CA GLY A 203 9.51 -20.76 10.90
C GLY A 203 9.08 -19.32 11.09
N GLY A 204 7.75 -19.10 11.12
CA GLY A 204 7.11 -17.81 11.39
C GLY A 204 6.83 -17.01 10.11
N GLY A 205 5.67 -17.25 9.48
CA GLY A 205 5.23 -16.46 8.34
C GLY A 205 4.69 -15.10 8.78
N LEU A 206 5.12 -14.03 8.13
CA LEU A 206 4.53 -12.69 8.26
C LEU A 206 3.09 -12.74 7.71
N ARG A 207 2.14 -12.14 8.43
CA ARG A 207 0.74 -12.05 7.99
C ARG A 207 0.54 -10.73 7.28
N GLN A 208 0.91 -10.69 6.02
CA GLN A 208 0.61 -9.57 5.15
C GLN A 208 -0.89 -9.57 4.81
N GLU A 209 -1.60 -8.49 5.09
CA GLU A 209 -2.93 -8.25 4.56
C GLU A 209 -2.91 -7.13 3.51
N PRO A 210 -3.54 -7.33 2.34
CA PRO A 210 -3.67 -6.27 1.36
C PRO A 210 -4.67 -5.23 1.88
N GLN A 211 -4.22 -3.99 1.84
CA GLN A 211 -4.99 -2.80 2.16
C GLN A 211 -5.21 -1.97 0.90
N LEU A 212 -6.35 -1.28 0.89
CA LEU A 212 -6.72 -0.34 -0.15
C LEU A 212 -7.02 0.99 0.51
N THR A 213 -6.36 2.06 0.10
CA THR A 213 -6.68 3.43 0.52
C THR A 213 -7.04 4.28 -0.69
N ALA A 214 -7.84 5.31 -0.48
CA ALA A 214 -8.30 6.19 -1.56
C ALA A 214 -8.55 7.62 -1.10
N CYS A 215 -8.50 8.56 -2.03
CA CYS A 215 -8.88 9.95 -1.77
C CYS A 215 -10.38 10.13 -1.53
N GLN A 216 -11.21 9.20 -2.01
CA GLN A 216 -12.67 9.17 -1.82
C GLN A 216 -13.17 7.72 -1.76
N PRO A 217 -14.22 7.42 -0.98
CA PRO A 217 -14.80 6.09 -0.93
C PRO A 217 -15.60 5.77 -2.19
N PHE A 218 -15.60 4.51 -2.61
CA PHE A 218 -16.33 4.02 -3.77
C PHE A 218 -16.78 2.56 -3.59
N ASP A 219 -17.75 2.11 -4.39
CA ASP A 219 -18.14 0.69 -4.36
C ASP A 219 -17.06 -0.17 -5.01
N VAL A 220 -16.28 -0.87 -4.20
CA VAL A 220 -15.18 -1.74 -4.67
C VAL A 220 -15.66 -2.93 -5.49
N TYR A 221 -16.93 -3.33 -5.34
CA TYR A 221 -17.51 -4.46 -6.08
C TYR A 221 -18.16 -4.02 -7.41
N ALA A 222 -18.46 -2.73 -7.57
CA ALA A 222 -19.00 -2.18 -8.81
C ALA A 222 -17.96 -1.45 -9.66
N LYS A 223 -16.97 -0.80 -9.03
CA LYS A 223 -15.98 0.01 -9.76
C LYS A 223 -15.01 -0.88 -10.54
N PRO A 224 -14.93 -0.74 -11.88
CA PRO A 224 -13.98 -1.50 -12.68
C PRO A 224 -12.55 -1.14 -12.33
N PHE A 225 -11.69 -2.14 -12.20
CA PHE A 225 -10.26 -1.89 -12.07
C PHE A 225 -9.69 -1.53 -13.44
N SER A 226 -9.01 -0.40 -13.52
CA SER A 226 -8.33 0.09 -14.73
C SER A 226 -7.12 0.91 -14.31
N LEU A 227 -5.96 0.58 -14.87
CA LEU A 227 -4.74 1.39 -14.83
C LEU A 227 -4.67 2.29 -16.06
#